data_AF-A0A7C6TAE9-F1
#
_entry.id   AF-A0A7C6TAE9-F1
#
_cell.length_a   1.000
_cell.length_b   1.000
_cell.length_c   1.000
_cell.angle_alpha   90.00
_cell.angle_beta   90.00
_cell.angle_gamma   90.00
#
_symmetry.space_group_name_H-M   'P 1'
#
loop_
_entity.id
_entity.type
_entity.pdbx_description
1 polymer ?
#
loop_
_entity_poly.entity_id
_entity_poly.type
_entity_poly.pdbx_seq_one_letter_code
_entity_poly.pdbx_strand_id
1 'polypeptide(L)'
;MNWVGYAVLSAVFAGLTALLAKLGVANVPSNLAMFIRTVVVVVFAGGIAVATGDVGYFGKLSSRNWTFLVLSGIATGLSWIFYFAALKYGPVSRVAPIDKLSFVLAMALGVFVL
;
A
#
# COMPACT_ATOMS: atom_id res chain seq x y z
N MET A 1 -4.50 1.56 24.00
CA MET A 1 -5.02 1.09 22.69
C MET A 1 -4.24 -0.15 22.28
N ASN A 2 -4.92 -1.28 22.04
CA ASN A 2 -4.25 -2.55 21.78
C ASN A 2 -3.87 -2.64 20.28
N TRP A 3 -2.57 -2.61 19.98
CA TRP A 3 -2.02 -2.70 18.61
C TRP A 3 -2.54 -3.93 17.86
N VAL A 4 -2.89 -5.00 18.59
CA VAL A 4 -3.50 -6.21 18.05
C VAL A 4 -4.84 -5.91 17.36
N GLY A 5 -5.67 -5.02 17.93
CA GLY A 5 -6.96 -4.65 17.33
C GLY A 5 -6.80 -3.97 15.97
N TYR A 6 -5.87 -3.03 15.86
CA TYR A 6 -5.54 -2.38 14.58
C TYR A 6 -4.95 -3.35 13.56
N ALA A 7 -4.12 -4.30 14.01
CA ALA A 7 -3.54 -5.33 13.15
C ALA A 7 -4.62 -6.27 12.56
N VAL A 8 -5.57 -6.71 13.39
CA VAL A 8 -6.70 -7.54 12.93
C VAL A 8 -7.54 -6.78 11.92
N LEU A 9 -7.88 -5.51 12.20
CA LEU A 9 -8.66 -4.69 11.29
C LEU A 9 -7.91 -4.46 9.96
N SER A 10 -6.60 -4.21 10.02
CA SER A 10 -5.74 -4.11 8.83
C SER A 10 -5.76 -5.38 7.98
N ALA A 11 -5.72 -6.57 8.61
CA ALA A 11 -5.79 -7.85 7.91
C ALA A 11 -7.12 -8.03 7.16
N VAL A 12 -8.25 -7.63 7.77
CA VAL A 12 -9.57 -7.66 7.13
C VAL A 12 -9.60 -6.77 5.88
N PHE A 13 -9.16 -5.51 6.00
CA PHE A 13 -9.12 -4.58 4.86
C PHE A 13 -8.13 -5.02 3.78
N ALA A 14 -7.00 -5.62 4.15
CA ALA A 14 -6.04 -6.17 3.19
C ALA A 14 -6.65 -7.31 2.37
N GLY A 15 -7.43 -8.19 3.02
CA GLY A 15 -8.17 -9.26 2.33
C GLY A 15 -9.23 -8.73 1.36
N LEU A 16 -10.06 -7.79 1.82
CA LEU A 16 -11.06 -7.10 0.97
C LEU A 16 -10.40 -6.43 -0.24
N THR A 17 -9.29 -5.75 -0.01
CA THR A 17 -8.51 -5.07 -1.05
C THR A 17 -8.02 -6.04 -2.13
N ALA A 18 -7.52 -7.22 -1.74
CA ALA A 18 -7.05 -8.22 -2.69
C ALA A 18 -8.20 -8.76 -3.58
N LEU A 19 -9.36 -9.02 -2.98
CA LEU A 19 -10.55 -9.48 -3.70
C LEU A 19 -11.07 -8.41 -4.68
N LEU A 20 -11.26 -7.17 -4.19
CA LEU A 20 -11.73 -6.06 -5.01
C LEU A 20 -10.75 -5.71 -6.13
N ALA A 21 -9.44 -5.77 -5.87
CA ALA A 21 -8.42 -5.55 -6.88
C ALA A 21 -8.45 -6.60 -8.00
N LYS A 22 -8.61 -7.89 -7.65
CA LYS A 22 -8.75 -8.95 -8.66
C LYS A 22 -9.96 -8.72 -9.55
N LEU A 23 -11.11 -8.34 -8.97
CA LEU A 23 -12.33 -8.05 -9.71
C LEU A 23 -12.17 -6.80 -10.59
N GLY A 24 -11.53 -5.75 -10.08
CA GLY A 24 -11.32 -4.49 -10.82
C GLY A 24 -10.31 -4.58 -11.97
N VAL A 25 -9.30 -5.44 -11.87
CA VAL A 25 -8.24 -5.59 -12.90
C VAL A 25 -8.62 -6.62 -13.98
N ALA A 26 -9.69 -7.40 -13.78
CA ALA A 26 -10.07 -8.48 -14.70
C ALA A 26 -10.33 -8.00 -16.14
N ASN A 27 -10.95 -6.83 -16.32
CA ASN A 27 -11.38 -6.31 -17.63
C ASN A 27 -10.77 -4.95 -18.00
N VAL A 28 -9.79 -4.46 -17.24
CA VAL A 28 -9.20 -3.12 -17.41
C VAL A 28 -7.68 -3.23 -17.41
N PRO A 29 -6.93 -2.39 -18.16
CA PRO A 29 -5.48 -2.33 -18.02
C PRO A 29 -5.06 -2.12 -16.55
N SER A 30 -4.15 -2.96 -16.06
CA SER A 30 -3.72 -2.96 -14.64
C SER A 30 -3.17 -1.60 -14.18
N ASN A 31 -2.45 -0.91 -15.07
CA ASN A 31 -1.91 0.43 -14.78
C ASN A 31 -3.03 1.47 -14.60
N LEU A 32 -4.11 1.39 -15.39
CA LEU A 32 -5.26 2.28 -15.26
C LEU A 32 -6.05 1.99 -13.98
N ALA A 33 -6.28 0.71 -13.68
CA ALA A 33 -6.92 0.29 -12.43
C ALA A 33 -6.11 0.75 -11.19
N MET A 34 -4.79 0.63 -11.26
CA MET A 34 -3.89 1.15 -10.22
C MET A 34 -4.00 2.68 -10.08
N PHE A 35 -4.01 3.42 -11.19
CA PHE A 35 -4.12 4.88 -11.18
C PHE A 35 -5.41 5.34 -10.49
N ILE A 36 -6.55 4.77 -10.87
CA ILE A 36 -7.85 5.06 -10.25
C ILE A 36 -7.79 4.79 -8.74
N ARG A 37 -7.22 3.65 -8.35
CA ARG A 37 -7.06 3.30 -6.93
C ARG A 37 -6.18 4.31 -6.18
N THR A 38 -5.05 4.74 -6.75
CA THR A 38 -4.18 5.75 -6.12
C THR A 38 -4.90 7.08 -5.95
N VAL A 39 -5.69 7.52 -6.94
CA VAL A 39 -6.46 8.77 -6.82
C VAL A 39 -7.46 8.68 -5.67
N VAL A 40 -8.20 7.57 -5.56
CA VAL A 40 -9.13 7.34 -4.45
C VAL A 40 -8.40 7.37 -3.10
N VAL A 41 -7.24 6.70 -2.99
CA VAL A 41 -6.43 6.69 -1.76
C VAL A 41 -5.91 8.09 -1.42
N VAL A 42 -5.45 8.87 -2.40
CA VAL A 42 -4.98 10.25 -2.20
C VAL A 42 -6.10 11.14 -1.67
N VAL A 43 -7.30 11.04 -2.24
CA VAL A 43 -8.47 11.81 -1.76
C VAL A 43 -8.83 11.41 -0.33
N PHE A 44 -8.88 10.10 -0.02
CA PHE A 44 -9.22 9.62 1.31
C PHE A 44 -8.18 10.02 2.37
N ALA A 45 -6.90 9.77 2.08
CA ALA A 45 -5.80 10.10 3.00
C ALA A 45 -5.64 11.62 3.16
N GLY A 46 -5.79 12.39 2.07
CA GLY A 46 -5.78 13.84 2.10
C GLY A 46 -6.92 14.41 2.93
N GLY A 47 -8.15 13.88 2.76
CA GLY A 47 -9.31 14.27 3.56
C GLY A 47 -9.11 14.02 5.05
N ILE A 48 -8.52 12.88 5.43
CA ILE A 48 -8.17 12.58 6.82
C ILE A 48 -7.13 13.58 7.33
N ALA A 49 -6.03 13.80 6.60
CA ALA A 49 -4.97 14.71 7.02
C ALA A 49 -5.46 16.17 7.20
N VAL A 50 -6.40 16.61 6.36
CA VAL A 50 -7.08 17.91 6.53
C VAL A 50 -7.96 17.91 7.78
N ALA A 51 -8.77 16.87 7.98
CA ALA A 51 -9.68 16.77 9.12
C ALA A 51 -8.93 16.68 10.48
N THR A 52 -7.75 16.06 10.51
CA THR A 52 -6.91 15.95 11.71
C THR A 52 -6.00 17.17 11.93
N GLY A 53 -5.89 18.07 10.95
CA GLY A 53 -4.99 19.23 11.01
C GLY A 53 -3.51 18.90 10.77
N ASP A 54 -3.20 17.67 10.36
CA ASP A 54 -1.82 17.21 10.15
C ASP A 54 -1.13 17.90 8.97
N VAL A 55 -1.89 18.58 8.11
CA VAL A 55 -1.35 19.37 6.99
C VAL A 55 -0.39 20.47 7.46
N GLY A 56 -0.50 20.93 8.70
CA GLY A 56 0.45 21.89 9.29
C GLY A 56 1.87 21.34 9.48
N TYR A 57 2.06 20.01 9.44
CA TYR A 57 3.37 19.37 9.59
C TYR A 57 4.18 19.28 8.30
N PHE A 58 3.60 19.56 7.12
CA PHE A 58 4.33 19.53 5.85
C PHE A 58 5.60 20.41 5.87
N GLY A 59 5.52 21.60 6.48
CA GLY A 59 6.65 22.52 6.62
C GLY A 59 7.67 22.14 7.71
N LYS A 60 7.36 21.16 8.56
CA LYS A 60 8.23 20.67 9.64
C LYS A 60 8.98 19.39 9.26
N LEU A 61 8.73 18.83 8.08
CA LEU A 61 9.40 17.63 7.60
C LEU A 61 10.87 17.93 7.28
N SER A 62 11.79 17.16 7.87
CA SER A 62 13.21 17.22 7.52
C SER A 62 13.47 16.68 6.12
N SER A 63 14.61 17.04 5.50
CA SER A 63 15.04 16.47 4.22
C SER A 63 15.15 14.95 4.27
N ARG A 64 15.54 14.39 5.41
CA ARG A 64 15.59 12.93 5.64
C ARG A 64 14.19 12.31 5.54
N ASN A 65 13.19 12.91 6.19
CA ASN A 65 11.81 12.42 6.12
C ASN A 65 11.30 12.42 4.69
N TRP A 66 11.56 13.49 3.93
CA TRP A 66 11.20 13.58 2.52
C TRP A 66 11.84 12.47 1.67
N THR A 67 13.14 12.23 1.81
CA THR A 67 13.83 11.17 1.06
C THR A 67 13.23 9.79 1.33
N PHE A 68 13.03 9.43 2.61
CA PHE A 68 12.46 8.13 2.95
C PHE A 68 10.99 7.98 2.51
N LEU A 69 10.18 9.04 2.63
CA LEU A 69 8.79 9.02 2.18
C LEU A 69 8.67 8.88 0.66
N VAL A 70 9.50 9.61 -0.10
CA VAL A 70 9.53 9.51 -1.57
C VAL A 70 9.99 8.12 -2.00
N LEU A 71 11.08 7.60 -1.43
CA LEU A 71 11.57 6.26 -1.74
C LEU A 71 10.54 5.18 -1.38
N SER A 72 9.88 5.30 -0.23
CA SER A 72 8.79 4.40 0.19
C SER A 72 7.59 4.47 -0.77
N GLY A 73 7.22 5.67 -1.21
CA GLY A 73 6.17 5.88 -2.20
C GLY A 73 6.48 5.22 -3.54
N ILE A 74 7.71 5.37 -4.03
CA ILE A 74 8.20 4.71 -5.24
C ILE A 74 8.15 3.18 -5.07
N ALA A 75 8.67 2.66 -3.95
CA ALA A 75 8.66 1.23 -3.66
C ALA A 75 7.23 0.66 -3.60
N THR A 76 6.30 1.40 -2.99
CA THR A 76 4.87 1.04 -2.94
C THR A 76 4.24 1.01 -4.34
N GLY A 77 4.52 2.03 -5.15
CA GLY A 77 4.06 2.10 -6.54
C GLY A 77 4.56 0.92 -7.37
N LEU A 78 5.87 0.63 -7.32
CA LEU A 78 6.46 -0.52 -8.00
C LEU A 78 5.85 -1.84 -7.53
N SER A 79 5.69 -2.03 -6.22
CA SER A 79 5.04 -3.22 -5.65
C SER A 79 3.65 -3.43 -6.25
N TRP A 80 2.83 -2.37 -6.34
CA TRP A 80 1.47 -2.47 -6.89
C TRP A 80 1.44 -2.79 -8.38
N ILE A 81 2.35 -2.23 -9.18
CA ILE A 81 2.46 -2.54 -10.61
C ILE A 81 2.66 -4.05 -10.80
N PHE A 82 3.63 -4.63 -10.10
CA PHE A 82 3.92 -6.07 -10.19
C PHE A 82 2.80 -6.92 -9.56
N TYR A 83 2.25 -6.51 -8.42
CA TYR A 83 1.18 -7.23 -7.74
C TYR A 83 -0.11 -7.30 -8.58
N PHE A 84 -0.55 -6.18 -9.16
CA PHE A 84 -1.75 -6.18 -10.02
C PHE A 84 -1.52 -6.91 -11.34
N ALA A 85 -0.32 -6.83 -11.91
CA ALA A 85 0.04 -7.65 -13.05
C ALA A 85 -0.06 -9.16 -12.69
N ALA A 86 0.49 -9.57 -11.55
CA ALA A 86 0.39 -10.95 -11.07
C ALA A 86 -1.07 -11.36 -10.79
N LEU A 87 -1.88 -10.49 -10.18
CA LEU A 87 -3.31 -10.72 -9.99
C LEU A 87 -4.08 -10.80 -11.30
N LYS A 88 -3.65 -10.15 -12.38
CA LYS A 88 -4.30 -10.27 -13.68
C LYS A 88 -4.19 -11.70 -14.21
N TYR A 89 -2.99 -12.28 -14.17
CA TYR A 89 -2.70 -13.60 -14.77
C TYR A 89 -2.84 -14.79 -13.82
N GLY A 90 -2.80 -14.57 -12.49
CA GLY A 90 -2.82 -15.63 -11.48
C GLY A 90 -4.08 -15.63 -10.58
N PRO A 91 -4.39 -16.74 -9.91
CA PRO A 91 -5.44 -16.79 -8.90
C PRO A 91 -5.01 -16.08 -7.62
N VAL A 92 -5.95 -15.37 -6.96
CA VAL A 92 -5.70 -14.64 -5.70
C VAL A 92 -5.12 -15.55 -4.62
N SER A 93 -5.58 -16.80 -4.56
CA SER A 93 -5.14 -17.80 -3.58
C SER A 93 -3.65 -18.16 -3.68
N ARG A 94 -3.00 -17.92 -4.82
CA ARG A 94 -1.55 -18.15 -4.99
C ARG A 94 -0.75 -16.85 -4.93
N VAL A 95 -1.28 -15.77 -5.50
CA VAL A 95 -0.59 -14.48 -5.56
C VAL A 95 -0.54 -13.80 -4.19
N ALA A 96 -1.64 -13.82 -3.43
CA ALA A 96 -1.72 -13.13 -2.15
C ALA A 96 -0.74 -13.69 -1.09
N PRO A 97 -0.57 -15.02 -0.91
CA PRO A 97 0.44 -15.54 0.02
C PRO A 97 1.87 -15.15 -0.33
N ILE A 98 2.21 -15.12 -1.63
CA ILE A 98 3.54 -14.71 -2.10
C ILE A 98 3.78 -13.22 -1.80
N ASP A 99 2.80 -12.36 -2.06
CA ASP A 99 2.87 -10.94 -1.71
C ASP A 99 3.06 -10.72 -0.19
N LYS A 100 2.44 -11.56 0.63
CA LYS A 100 2.60 -11.51 2.09
C LYS A 100 4.00 -11.89 2.57
N LEU A 101 4.83 -12.55 1.78
CA LEU A 101 6.25 -12.75 2.12
C LEU A 101 7.05 -11.43 2.18
N SER A 102 6.47 -10.31 1.75
CA SER A 102 7.04 -8.97 1.94
C SER A 102 7.42 -8.67 3.39
N PHE A 103 6.72 -9.22 4.40
CA PHE A 103 7.13 -9.05 5.80
C PHE A 103 8.49 -9.70 6.08
N VAL A 104 8.77 -10.86 5.47
CA VAL A 104 10.05 -11.58 5.64
C VAL A 104 11.18 -10.75 5.06
N LEU A 105 10.99 -10.19 3.85
CA LEU A 105 11.96 -9.30 3.23
C LEU A 105 12.15 -8.02 4.05
N ALA A 106 11.07 -7.43 4.58
CA ALA A 106 11.16 -6.25 5.44
C ALA A 106 11.92 -6.54 6.74
N MET A 107 11.71 -7.70 7.37
CA MET A 107 12.46 -8.13 8.54
C MET A 107 13.94 -8.34 8.22
N ALA A 108 14.25 -9.02 7.11
CA ALA A 108 15.63 -9.26 6.70
C ALA A 108 16.38 -7.97 6.35
N LEU A 109 15.75 -7.05 5.61
CA LEU A 109 16.31 -5.73 5.32
C LEU A 109 16.40 -4.85 6.57
N GLY A 110 15.43 -4.97 7.48
CA GLY A 110 15.39 -4.26 8.75
C GLY A 110 16.63 -4.50 9.59
N VAL A 111 17.17 -5.72 9.60
CA VAL A 111 18.43 -6.06 10.31
C VAL A 111 19.63 -5.20 9.84
N PHE A 112 19.63 -4.72 8.59
CA PHE A 112 20.72 -3.91 8.05
C PHE A 112 20.45 -2.40 8.11
N VAL A 113 19.18 -1.99 8.23
CA VAL A 113 18.75 -0.59 8.07
C VAL A 113 18.34 0.05 9.41
N LEU A 114 17.85 -0.74 10.37
CA LEU A 114 17.38 -0.34 11.70
C LEU A 114 18.29 -0.90 12.79
#